data_AF-A0A9D4R621-F1
#
_entry.id   AF-A0A9D4R621-F1
#
_cell.length_a   1.000
_cell.length_b   1.000
_cell.length_c   1.000
_cell.angle_alpha   90.00
_cell.angle_beta   90.00
_cell.angle_gamma   90.00
#
_symmetry.space_group_name_H-M   'P 1'
#
loop_
_entity.id
_entity.type
_entity.pdbx_description
1 polymer ?
#
loop_
_entity_poly.entity_id
_entity_poly.type
_entity_poly.pdbx_seq_one_letter_code
_entity_poly.pdbx_strand_id
1 'polypeptide(L)'
;MINKAAQERGTMTYGGTPHVESLVNVIKVAAKKGDYQKCIQIGKQVLLFSDNVLKQRPQTIVISNCYECLANAYEKTGNLSKAKVTLESFKLELTRLGSLNDCDSNNYQLLEIQKLLKHIEHNLQSDTFTNDN
;
A
#
# COMPACT_ATOMS: atom_id res chain seq x y z
N MET A 1 5.50 24.15 6.91
CA MET A 1 4.05 24.45 6.85
C MET A 1 3.44 23.96 5.53
N ILE A 2 3.46 22.66 5.24
CA ILE A 2 2.94 22.08 3.97
C ILE A 2 1.51 21.51 4.13
N ASN A 3 1.05 21.34 5.37
CA ASN A 3 -0.16 20.54 5.66
C ASN A 3 -1.50 21.19 5.35
N LYS A 4 -1.62 22.53 5.35
CA LYS A 4 -2.95 23.16 5.20
C LYS A 4 -3.39 23.26 3.72
N ALA A 5 -2.48 23.68 2.84
CA ALA A 5 -2.76 23.85 1.41
C ALA A 5 -2.98 22.52 0.67
N ALA A 6 -2.35 21.42 1.12
CA ALA A 6 -2.58 20.08 0.57
C ALA A 6 -3.96 19.52 1.00
N GLN A 7 -4.36 19.79 2.24
CA GLN A 7 -5.65 19.39 2.79
C GLN A 7 -6.82 20.16 2.15
N GLU A 8 -6.64 21.47 1.91
CA GLU A 8 -7.65 22.33 1.26
C GLU A 8 -7.81 22.03 -0.25
N ARG A 9 -6.76 21.55 -0.93
CA ARG A 9 -6.86 21.07 -2.33
C ARG A 9 -7.58 19.72 -2.45
N GLY A 10 -7.57 18.89 -1.42
CA GLY A 10 -8.27 17.61 -1.40
C GLY A 10 -9.79 17.73 -1.27
N THR A 11 -10.29 18.87 -0.76
CA THR A 11 -11.71 19.06 -0.41
C THR A 11 -12.50 19.90 -1.43
N MET A 12 -11.86 20.53 -2.40
CA MET A 12 -12.49 21.55 -3.28
C MET A 12 -12.88 21.06 -4.67
N THR A 13 -12.54 19.82 -5.05
CA THR A 13 -12.89 19.26 -6.36
C THR A 13 -13.57 17.92 -6.20
N TYR A 14 -14.54 17.64 -7.08
CA TYR A 14 -15.12 16.33 -7.37
C TYR A 14 -14.05 15.31 -7.84
N GLY A 15 -13.02 15.10 -7.03
CA GLY A 15 -11.80 14.42 -7.42
C GLY A 15 -10.63 14.74 -6.48
N GLY A 16 -10.65 14.20 -5.25
CA GLY A 16 -9.42 13.92 -4.52
C GLY A 16 -8.58 12.80 -5.17
N THR A 17 -9.12 12.16 -6.21
CA THR A 17 -8.53 11.11 -7.06
C THR A 17 -7.23 11.52 -7.76
N PRO A 18 -7.09 12.68 -8.45
CA PRO A 18 -5.93 12.92 -9.31
C PRO A 18 -4.65 13.14 -8.50
N HIS A 19 -4.76 13.71 -7.30
CA HIS A 19 -3.60 13.90 -6.43
C HIS A 19 -3.08 12.55 -5.91
N VAL A 20 -3.97 11.69 -5.42
CA VAL A 20 -3.62 10.35 -4.93
C VAL A 20 -3.09 9.47 -6.07
N GLU A 21 -3.72 9.48 -7.24
CA GLU A 21 -3.24 8.78 -8.44
C GLU A 21 -1.86 9.28 -8.89
N SER A 22 -1.64 10.59 -8.87
CA SER A 22 -0.33 11.19 -9.17
C SER A 22 0.74 10.72 -8.19
N LEU A 23 0.44 10.71 -6.88
CA LEU A 23 1.37 10.22 -5.86
C LEU A 23 1.70 8.73 -6.05
N VAL A 24 0.71 7.90 -6.39
CA VAL A 24 0.94 6.47 -6.69
C VAL A 24 1.83 6.29 -7.92
N ASN A 25 1.66 7.09 -8.96
CA ASN A 25 2.57 7.07 -10.10
C ASN A 25 4.00 7.47 -9.71
N VAL A 26 4.16 8.45 -8.82
CA VAL A 26 5.48 8.81 -8.28
C VAL A 26 6.08 7.66 -7.48
N ILE A 27 5.29 6.95 -6.66
CA ILE A 27 5.75 5.75 -5.94
C ILE A 27 6.23 4.68 -6.91
N LYS A 28 5.47 4.38 -7.98
CA LYS A 28 5.86 3.39 -9.00
C LYS A 28 7.18 3.77 -9.68
N VAL A 29 7.36 5.04 -10.01
CA VAL A 29 8.61 5.54 -10.61
C VAL A 29 9.77 5.45 -9.62
N ALA A 30 9.56 5.81 -8.36
CA ALA A 30 10.58 5.70 -7.32
C ALA A 30 10.99 4.23 -7.10
N ALA A 31 10.03 3.30 -7.07
CA ALA A 31 10.29 1.86 -6.93
C ALA A 31 11.11 1.32 -8.10
N LYS A 32 10.76 1.73 -9.34
CA LYS A 32 11.55 1.39 -10.55
C LYS A 32 12.97 1.93 -10.52
N LYS A 33 13.19 3.07 -9.85
CA LYS A 33 14.51 3.68 -9.66
C LYS A 33 15.28 3.10 -8.47
N GLY A 34 14.69 2.18 -7.70
CA GLY A 34 15.29 1.63 -6.48
C GLY A 34 15.27 2.60 -5.28
N ASP A 35 14.55 3.72 -5.37
CA ASP A 35 14.41 4.69 -4.28
C ASP A 35 13.31 4.26 -3.31
N TYR A 36 13.59 3.18 -2.58
CA TYR A 36 12.62 2.55 -1.67
C TYR A 36 12.29 3.43 -0.45
N GLN A 37 13.22 4.28 0.00
CA GLN A 37 12.96 5.23 1.08
C GLN A 37 11.90 6.26 0.68
N LYS A 38 11.99 6.79 -0.54
CA LYS A 38 10.99 7.69 -1.08
C LYS A 38 9.63 6.99 -1.29
N CYS A 39 9.63 5.73 -1.71
CA CYS A 39 8.39 4.93 -1.77
C CYS A 39 7.71 4.85 -0.41
N ILE A 40 8.47 4.58 0.66
CA ILE A 40 7.93 4.51 2.03
C ILE A 40 7.36 5.85 2.47
N GLN A 41 8.09 6.95 2.24
CA GLN A 41 7.65 8.28 2.64
C GLN A 41 6.35 8.68 1.93
N ILE A 42 6.29 8.53 0.61
CA ILE A 42 5.13 8.93 -0.19
C ILE A 42 3.96 7.98 0.06
N GLY A 43 4.20 6.67 0.13
CA GLY A 43 3.13 5.70 0.41
C GLY A 43 2.45 5.93 1.75
N LYS A 44 3.19 6.33 2.80
CA LYS A 44 2.58 6.73 4.08
C LYS A 44 1.68 7.96 3.95
N GLN A 45 2.08 8.94 3.15
CA GLN A 45 1.25 10.12 2.88
C GLN A 45 -0.03 9.73 2.15
N VAL A 46 0.09 8.89 1.11
CA VAL A 46 -1.07 8.36 0.37
C VAL A 46 -2.04 7.63 1.30
N LEU A 47 -1.54 6.78 2.20
CA LEU A 47 -2.37 6.06 3.16
C LEU A 47 -3.11 7.03 4.12
N LEU A 48 -2.43 8.06 4.63
CA LEU A 48 -3.02 9.09 5.49
C LEU A 48 -4.14 9.88 4.78
N PHE A 49 -3.96 10.20 3.50
CA PHE A 49 -5.01 10.84 2.70
C PHE A 49 -6.15 9.86 2.39
N SER A 50 -5.81 8.60 2.12
CA SER A 50 -6.78 7.58 1.75
C SER A 50 -7.72 7.22 2.89
N ASP A 51 -7.34 7.33 4.16
CA ASP A 51 -8.23 7.04 5.30
C ASP A 51 -9.46 7.98 5.36
N ASN A 52 -9.31 9.20 4.82
CA ASN A 52 -10.41 10.14 4.64
C ASN A 52 -11.20 9.91 3.34
N VAL A 53 -10.55 9.38 2.30
CA VAL A 53 -11.13 9.19 0.95
C VAL A 53 -11.83 7.82 0.79
N LEU A 54 -11.32 6.78 1.45
CA LEU A 54 -11.84 5.40 1.49
C LEU A 54 -13.25 5.32 2.05
N LYS A 55 -13.61 6.24 2.96
CA LYS A 55 -14.97 6.35 3.49
C LYS A 55 -16.00 6.80 2.44
N GLN A 56 -15.55 7.43 1.35
CA GLN A 56 -16.43 8.05 0.36
C GLN A 56 -16.45 7.33 -0.99
N ARG A 57 -15.33 6.71 -1.42
CA ARG A 57 -15.29 5.86 -2.61
C ARG A 57 -14.24 4.74 -2.47
N PRO A 58 -14.56 3.50 -2.83
CA PRO A 58 -13.58 2.42 -2.94
C PRO A 58 -12.70 2.68 -4.17
N GLN A 59 -11.65 3.49 -4.01
CA GLN A 59 -10.56 3.57 -5.00
C GLN A 59 -9.62 2.36 -4.84
N THR A 60 -10.20 1.16 -4.93
CA THR A 60 -9.55 -0.11 -4.58
C THR A 60 -8.25 -0.31 -5.36
N ILE A 61 -8.22 0.09 -6.64
CA ILE A 61 -7.04 -0.07 -7.51
C ILE A 61 -5.89 0.86 -7.11
N VAL A 62 -6.17 2.14 -6.82
CA VAL A 62 -5.13 3.13 -6.50
C VAL A 62 -4.45 2.75 -5.18
N ILE A 63 -5.25 2.30 -4.22
CA ILE A 63 -4.80 1.92 -2.89
C ILE A 63 -4.06 0.57 -2.92
N SER A 64 -4.51 -0.38 -3.74
CA SER A 64 -3.79 -1.65 -3.97
C SER A 64 -2.35 -1.43 -4.40
N ASN A 65 -2.16 -0.60 -5.43
CA ASN A 65 -0.84 -0.26 -5.94
C ASN A 65 0.04 0.38 -4.87
N CYS A 66 -0.53 1.18 -3.96
CA CYS A 66 0.22 1.80 -2.87
C CYS A 66 0.69 0.77 -1.85
N TYR A 67 -0.20 -0.13 -1.40
CA TYR A 67 0.15 -1.19 -0.44
C TYR A 67 1.21 -2.14 -0.99
N GLU A 68 1.08 -2.56 -2.25
CA GLU A 68 2.08 -3.41 -2.90
C GLU A 68 3.46 -2.74 -2.99
N CYS A 69 3.49 -1.46 -3.40
CA CYS A 69 4.75 -0.72 -3.49
C CYS A 69 5.39 -0.50 -2.11
N LEU A 70 4.57 -0.25 -1.08
CA LEU A 70 5.05 -0.11 0.30
C LEU A 70 5.61 -1.43 0.84
N ALA A 71 4.91 -2.53 0.64
CA ALA A 71 5.35 -3.86 1.07
C ALA A 71 6.68 -4.23 0.41
N ASN A 72 6.79 -4.06 -0.92
CA ASN A 72 8.02 -4.28 -1.66
C ASN A 72 9.15 -3.36 -1.18
N ALA A 73 8.87 -2.07 -0.95
CA ALA A 73 9.88 -1.16 -0.43
C ALA A 73 10.37 -1.55 0.97
N TYR A 74 9.49 -2.06 1.85
CA TYR A 74 9.90 -2.59 3.14
C TYR A 74 10.72 -3.87 3.02
N GLU A 75 10.35 -4.78 2.12
CA GLU A 75 11.10 -6.00 1.84
C GLU A 75 12.52 -5.66 1.34
N LYS A 76 12.64 -4.77 0.35
CA LYS A 76 13.92 -4.33 -0.21
C LYS A 76 14.79 -3.54 0.75
N THR A 77 14.21 -2.96 1.80
CA THR A 77 14.95 -2.30 2.88
C THR A 77 15.17 -3.21 4.09
N GLY A 78 14.91 -4.53 3.96
CA GLY A 78 15.13 -5.54 5.01
C GLY A 78 14.13 -5.51 6.16
N ASN A 79 13.08 -4.69 6.07
CA ASN A 79 12.05 -4.58 7.11
C ASN A 79 10.90 -5.58 6.85
N LEU A 80 11.18 -6.88 6.85
CA LEU A 80 10.20 -7.93 6.51
C LEU A 80 8.95 -7.90 7.41
N SER A 81 9.10 -7.61 8.71
CA SER A 81 7.96 -7.47 9.63
C SER A 81 7.01 -6.36 9.21
N LYS A 82 7.54 -5.20 8.76
CA LYS A 82 6.70 -4.09 8.29
C LYS A 82 6.05 -4.39 6.95
N ALA A 83 6.75 -5.13 6.07
CA ALA A 83 6.18 -5.59 4.80
C ALA A 83 4.96 -6.49 5.06
N LYS A 84 5.09 -7.46 5.97
CA LYS A 84 3.98 -8.35 6.38
C LYS A 84 2.80 -7.57 6.93
N VAL A 85 3.01 -6.70 7.93
CA VAL A 85 1.93 -5.89 8.54
C VAL A 85 1.21 -5.02 7.50
N THR A 86 1.96 -4.48 6.54
CA THR A 86 1.41 -3.66 5.44
C THR A 86 0.46 -4.49 4.56
N LEU A 87 0.86 -5.71 4.18
CA LEU A 87 0.03 -6.60 3.37
C LEU A 87 -1.17 -7.18 4.15
N GLU A 88 -1.02 -7.47 5.44
CA GLU A 88 -2.14 -7.91 6.29
C GLU A 88 -3.19 -6.81 6.44
N SER A 89 -2.74 -5.57 6.63
CA SER A 89 -3.64 -4.40 6.68
C SER A 89 -4.39 -4.24 5.36
N PHE A 90 -3.70 -4.42 4.23
CA PHE A 90 -4.33 -4.37 2.92
C PHE A 90 -5.36 -5.50 2.71
N LYS A 91 -5.04 -6.73 3.12
CA LYS A 91 -5.94 -7.89 3.07
C LYS A 91 -7.22 -7.65 3.87
N LEU A 92 -7.09 -7.09 5.07
CA LEU A 92 -8.23 -6.75 5.93
C LEU A 92 -9.13 -5.72 5.24
N GLU A 93 -8.52 -4.68 4.67
CA GLU A 93 -9.25 -3.63 3.97
C GLU A 93 -9.95 -4.15 2.71
N LEU A 94 -9.30 -5.01 1.91
CA LEU A 94 -9.95 -5.66 0.78
C LEU A 94 -11.09 -6.57 1.20
N THR A 95 -10.96 -7.28 2.31
CA THR A 95 -12.02 -8.16 2.82
C THR A 95 -13.22 -7.32 3.28
N ARG A 96 -12.96 -6.18 3.92
CA ARG A 96 -13.97 -5.19 4.32
C ARG A 96 -14.69 -4.59 3.11
N LEU A 97 -14.00 -4.37 2.00
CA LEU A 97 -14.57 -3.84 0.75
C LEU A 97 -15.24 -4.92 -0.12
N GLY A 98 -14.74 -6.15 -0.09
CA GLY A 98 -15.29 -7.30 -0.80
C GLY A 98 -16.64 -7.74 -0.25
N SER A 99 -16.87 -7.63 1.06
CA SER A 99 -18.20 -7.85 1.65
C SER A 99 -19.24 -6.79 1.26
N LEU A 100 -18.81 -5.66 0.69
CA LEU A 100 -19.68 -4.58 0.22
C LEU A 100 -20.01 -4.67 -1.27
N ASN A 101 -19.14 -5.26 -2.09
CA ASN A 101 -19.32 -5.38 -3.54
C ASN A 101 -18.68 -6.70 -4.04
N ASP A 102 -19.50 -7.70 -4.31
CA ASP A 102 -19.11 -8.97 -4.97
C ASP A 102 -18.54 -8.67 -6.37
N CYS A 103 -17.23 -8.51 -6.47
CA CYS A 103 -16.54 -8.24 -7.74
C CYS A 103 -15.29 -9.12 -7.85
N ASP A 104 -15.18 -9.88 -8.94
CA ASP A 104 -14.07 -10.81 -9.23
C ASP A 104 -12.66 -10.16 -9.12
N SER A 105 -12.57 -8.84 -9.34
CA SER A 105 -11.33 -8.08 -9.19
C SER A 105 -10.77 -8.07 -7.77
N ASN A 106 -11.62 -8.09 -6.75
CA ASN A 106 -11.20 -8.14 -5.34
C ASN A 106 -10.60 -9.52 -5.01
N ASN A 107 -11.17 -10.58 -5.57
CA ASN A 107 -10.69 -11.95 -5.38
C ASN A 107 -9.30 -12.16 -6.00
N TYR A 108 -9.05 -11.59 -7.19
CA TYR A 108 -7.72 -11.64 -7.82
C TYR A 108 -6.65 -10.90 -6.98
N GLN A 109 -6.97 -9.69 -6.50
CA GLN A 109 -6.05 -8.92 -5.66
C GLN A 109 -5.79 -9.62 -4.32
N LEU A 110 -6.81 -10.20 -3.71
CA LEU A 110 -6.67 -10.99 -2.49
C LEU A 110 -5.72 -12.18 -2.68
N LEU A 111 -5.84 -12.89 -3.80
CA LEU A 111 -4.95 -14.01 -4.13
C LEU A 111 -3.50 -13.56 -4.29
N GLU A 112 -3.27 -12.41 -4.92
CA GLU A 112 -1.91 -11.88 -5.13
C GLU A 112 -1.25 -11.46 -3.81
N ILE A 113 -2.00 -10.79 -2.92
CA ILE A 113 -1.51 -10.45 -1.57
C ILE A 113 -1.17 -11.71 -0.78
N GLN A 114 -1.97 -12.78 -0.89
CA GLN A 114 -1.70 -14.03 -0.20
C GLN A 114 -0.38 -14.67 -0.66
N LYS A 115 -0.06 -14.60 -1.96
CA LYS A 115 1.25 -15.07 -2.46
C LYS A 115 2.40 -14.25 -1.89
N LEU A 116 2.27 -12.92 -1.89
CA LEU A 116 3.29 -12.02 -1.34
C LEU A 116 3.50 -12.23 0.16
N LEU A 117 2.41 -12.41 0.93
CA LEU A 117 2.48 -12.75 2.35
C LEU A 117 3.25 -14.04 2.58
N LYS A 118 2.91 -15.10 1.83
CA LYS A 118 3.60 -16.39 1.94
C LYS A 118 5.10 -16.27 1.62
N HIS A 119 5.47 -15.45 0.63
CA HIS A 119 6.86 -15.19 0.30
C HIS A 119 7.61 -14.51 1.46
N ILE A 120 7.02 -13.45 2.04
CA ILE A 120 7.61 -12.72 3.16
C ILE A 120 7.71 -13.61 4.41
N GLU A 121 6.71 -14.44 4.69
CA GLU A 121 6.71 -15.37 5.82
C GLU A 121 7.81 -16.42 5.71
N HIS A 122 8.02 -16.96 4.50
CA HIS A 122 9.13 -17.87 4.25
C HIS A 122 10.48 -17.19 4.51
N ASN A 123 10.66 -15.95 4.04
CA ASN A 123 11.90 -15.19 4.23
C ASN A 123 12.14 -14.83 5.71
N LEU A 124 11.08 -14.52 6.47
CA LEU A 124 11.14 -14.30 7.92
C LEU A 124 11.59 -15.57 8.67
N GLN A 125 11.11 -16.74 8.26
CA GLN A 125 11.49 -18.01 8.87
C GLN A 125 12.96 -18.35 8.56
N SER A 126 13.43 -18.15 7.32
CA SER A 126 14.83 -18.40 6.97
C SER A 126 15.83 -17.51 7.72
N ASP A 127 15.46 -16.26 8.02
CA ASP A 127 16.30 -15.35 8.82
C ASP A 127 16.43 -15.80 10.28
N THR A 128 15.45 -16.55 10.81
CA THR A 128 15.52 -17.10 12.18
C THR A 128 16.42 -18.34 12.29
N PHE A 129 16.60 -19.10 11.21
CA PHE A 129 17.42 -20.33 11.23
C PHE A 129 18.91 -20.09 10.95
N THR A 130 19.30 -18.90 10.49
CA THR A 130 20.69 -18.58 10.12
C THR A 130 21.49 -17.87 11.21
N ASN A 131 20.84 -17.53 12.34
CA ASN A 131 21.48 -16.77 13.44
C ASN A 131 21.91 -17.63 14.64
N ASP A 132 21.81 -18.96 14.54
CA ASP A 132 22.16 -19.94 15.58
C ASP A 132 23.38 -20.80 15.17
N ASN A 133 24.45 -20.21 14.62
CA ASN A 133 25.70 -20.95 14.36
C ASN A 133 26.95 -20.10 14.58
#